data_AF-A0A959MCC3-F1
#
_entry.id   AF-A0A959MCC3-F1
#
_cell.length_a   1.000
_cell.length_b   1.000
_cell.length_c   1.000
_cell.angle_alpha   90.00
_cell.angle_beta   90.00
_cell.angle_gamma   90.00
#
_symmetry.space_group_name_H-M   'P 1'
#
loop_
_entity.id
_entity.type
_entity.pdbx_description
1 polymer ?
#
loop_
_entity_poly.entity_id
_entity_poly.type
_entity_poly.pdbx_seq_one_letter_code
_entity_poly.pdbx_strand_id
1 'polypeptide(L)'
;MKRVFLFINLLCFASVTHAQLYVSANATLFLNDNAIVCLPNTDLVNNGTISALTTGRFVFNGNGNNQISGTSAPNFAEMEIAKTSTGLLTLNNDINVSNKIIFTSNLIELNNHTIDLGSTGYLEDESEESRITGINGGEVVRTAVLNAPVGESPGYLGAVITSSQNLGNTIIRRGHKSQVNSNNTGSSIHRYFDIIPTNNTALNATLSIYYFDAEKNSLDENDFEVFKSEDNLHWLNVGHDSRNVGTNYVSKNGINSFSRWTLSTPASALPVTGLHLSGQWKNNAAYLEWLTQTENNNSHFNIERKYNSDLQFNTIGIKYSSHIDGNSQTPTIYHWEDAGVKSNRGTVLYRIEQEDRDGKKSYSNIISVKPEGAVVFIQNLFPTLGVNGQVYLQTGRMDLSKMHVQIFDMNGRLMYNNELNYQSQWLLLPNMAAGTYKVFVSSGDNHWNGSFVKY
;
A
#
# COMPACT_ATOMS: atom_id res chain seq x y z
N MET A 1 41.02 0.72 -53.74
CA MET A 1 41.03 -0.33 -52.71
C MET A 1 41.42 0.28 -51.37
N LYS A 2 40.47 0.53 -50.46
CA LYS A 2 40.76 0.89 -49.07
C LYS A 2 40.48 -0.35 -48.22
N ARG A 3 41.49 -0.88 -47.54
CA ARG A 3 41.36 -1.99 -46.60
C ARG A 3 40.96 -1.42 -45.24
N VAL A 4 39.77 -1.76 -44.76
CA VAL A 4 39.33 -1.46 -43.41
C VAL A 4 39.79 -2.61 -42.51
N PHE A 5 40.64 -2.31 -41.54
CA PHE A 5 40.98 -3.24 -40.45
C PHE A 5 39.94 -3.08 -39.36
N LEU A 6 39.20 -4.16 -39.07
CA LEU A 6 38.24 -4.22 -37.97
C LEU A 6 38.99 -4.72 -36.72
N PHE A 7 39.21 -3.85 -35.75
CA PHE A 7 39.68 -4.24 -34.41
C PHE A 7 38.51 -4.77 -33.60
N ILE A 8 38.47 -6.08 -33.36
CA ILE A 8 37.54 -6.71 -32.42
C ILE A 8 38.12 -6.51 -31.01
N ASN A 9 37.52 -5.61 -30.22
CA ASN A 9 37.79 -5.53 -28.79
C ASN A 9 37.15 -6.76 -28.11
N LEU A 10 38.00 -7.69 -27.67
CA LEU A 10 37.60 -8.82 -26.86
C LEU A 10 37.31 -8.29 -25.43
N LEU A 11 36.05 -8.04 -25.10
CA LEU A 11 35.64 -7.80 -23.71
C LEU A 11 35.80 -9.11 -22.93
N CYS A 12 36.90 -9.24 -22.18
CA CYS A 12 37.03 -10.27 -21.16
C CYS A 12 36.07 -9.93 -20.01
N PHE A 13 34.90 -10.57 -19.98
CA PHE A 13 34.07 -10.61 -18.79
C PHE A 13 34.81 -11.48 -17.76
N ALA A 14 35.42 -10.85 -16.74
CA ALA A 14 35.86 -11.56 -15.56
C ALA A 14 34.62 -12.04 -14.82
N SER A 15 34.21 -13.30 -15.02
CA SER A 15 33.22 -13.92 -14.16
C SER A 15 33.87 -14.15 -12.80
N VAL A 16 33.31 -13.54 -11.75
CA VAL A 16 33.68 -13.88 -10.38
C VAL A 16 33.17 -15.32 -10.16
N THR A 17 34.06 -16.29 -10.19
CA THR A 17 33.72 -17.69 -9.91
C THR A 17 33.55 -17.86 -8.41
N HIS A 18 32.35 -18.19 -7.95
CA HIS A 18 32.13 -18.61 -6.57
C HIS A 18 32.49 -20.09 -6.42
N ALA A 19 32.92 -20.50 -5.22
CA ALA A 19 32.93 -21.92 -4.88
C ALA A 19 31.49 -22.44 -4.97
N GLN A 20 31.29 -23.69 -5.35
CA GLN A 20 29.95 -24.28 -5.40
C GLN A 20 29.94 -25.70 -4.82
N LEU A 21 28.88 -26.01 -4.07
CA LEU A 21 28.43 -27.37 -3.85
C LEU A 21 27.49 -27.75 -4.99
N TYR A 22 27.96 -28.62 -5.88
CA TYR A 22 27.22 -29.04 -7.07
C TYR A 22 26.71 -30.48 -6.91
N VAL A 23 25.39 -30.64 -6.82
CA VAL A 23 24.73 -31.95 -6.83
C VAL A 23 24.28 -32.24 -8.27
N SER A 24 25.00 -33.12 -8.95
CA SER A 24 24.74 -33.44 -10.36
C SER A 24 23.42 -34.18 -10.56
N ALA A 25 22.89 -34.16 -11.78
CA ALA A 25 21.77 -35.01 -12.16
C ALA A 25 22.01 -36.47 -11.77
N ASN A 26 20.98 -37.13 -11.24
CA ASN A 26 21.00 -38.50 -10.70
C ASN A 26 21.90 -38.72 -9.47
N ALA A 27 22.57 -37.69 -8.95
CA ALA A 27 23.22 -37.78 -7.64
C ALA A 27 22.21 -37.50 -6.53
N THR A 28 22.42 -38.14 -5.39
CA THR A 28 21.69 -37.84 -4.15
C THR A 28 22.68 -37.37 -3.10
N LEU A 29 22.46 -36.16 -2.58
CA LEU A 29 23.10 -35.69 -1.36
C LEU A 29 22.13 -35.90 -0.20
N PHE A 30 22.56 -36.71 0.76
CA PHE A 30 21.74 -37.15 1.87
C PHE A 30 22.37 -36.69 3.18
N LEU A 31 21.60 -36.00 4.02
CA LEU A 31 22.04 -35.54 5.34
C LEU A 31 21.14 -36.17 6.42
N ASN A 32 21.77 -36.91 7.33
CA ASN A 32 21.14 -37.57 8.48
C ASN A 32 21.89 -37.22 9.78
N ASP A 33 21.30 -37.59 10.92
CA ASP A 33 21.94 -37.57 12.25
C ASP A 33 22.53 -36.21 12.65
N ASN A 34 21.79 -35.13 12.39
CA ASN A 34 22.21 -33.74 12.63
C ASN A 34 23.50 -33.33 11.87
N ALA A 35 23.81 -33.96 10.73
CA ALA A 35 24.93 -33.54 9.90
C ALA A 35 24.80 -32.07 9.48
N ILE A 36 25.91 -31.33 9.54
CA ILE A 36 25.97 -29.91 9.20
C ILE A 36 26.83 -29.71 7.96
N VAL A 37 26.27 -29.06 6.94
CA VAL A 37 27.00 -28.60 5.75
C VAL A 37 27.12 -27.08 5.81
N CYS A 38 28.35 -26.58 5.99
CA CYS A 38 28.64 -25.14 5.99
C CYS A 38 29.09 -24.69 4.59
N LEU A 39 28.51 -23.59 4.11
CA LEU A 39 28.74 -23.04 2.77
C LEU A 39 29.28 -21.59 2.85
N PRO A 40 30.54 -21.39 3.27
CA PRO A 40 31.12 -20.05 3.39
C PRO A 40 31.39 -19.47 2.00
N ASN A 41 30.64 -18.44 1.61
CA ASN A 41 30.74 -17.83 0.27
C ASN A 41 30.72 -18.88 -0.87
N THR A 42 30.02 -20.00 -0.64
CA THR A 42 29.87 -21.14 -1.54
C THR A 42 28.43 -21.26 -2.02
N ASP A 43 28.19 -21.21 -3.31
CA ASP A 43 26.86 -21.39 -3.90
C ASP A 43 26.40 -22.85 -3.79
N LEU A 44 25.09 -23.07 -3.82
CA LEU A 44 24.48 -24.39 -3.93
C LEU A 44 23.84 -24.53 -5.30
N VAL A 45 24.25 -25.54 -6.06
CA VAL A 45 23.65 -25.89 -7.36
C VAL A 45 23.09 -27.30 -7.28
N ASN A 46 21.76 -27.43 -7.29
CA ASN A 46 21.08 -28.72 -7.22
C ASN A 46 20.43 -29.10 -8.57
N ASN A 47 21.06 -30.04 -9.26
CA ASN A 47 20.51 -30.70 -10.45
C ASN A 47 20.11 -32.16 -10.16
N GLY A 48 20.37 -32.65 -8.95
CA GLY A 48 20.01 -33.98 -8.48
C GLY A 48 18.98 -33.92 -7.35
N THR A 49 19.14 -34.81 -6.38
CA THR A 49 18.26 -34.88 -5.20
C THR A 49 19.03 -34.45 -3.95
N ILE A 50 18.51 -33.45 -3.25
CA ILE A 50 18.86 -33.21 -1.84
C ILE A 50 17.68 -33.72 -1.01
N SER A 51 17.96 -34.69 -0.15
CA SER A 51 16.97 -35.26 0.78
C SER A 51 17.57 -35.19 2.18
N ALA A 52 17.21 -34.16 2.93
CA ALA A 52 17.54 -34.04 4.34
C ALA A 52 16.34 -34.56 5.15
N LEU A 53 16.47 -35.74 5.73
CA LEU A 53 15.41 -36.36 6.51
C LEU A 53 15.49 -35.83 7.94
N THR A 54 14.66 -34.84 8.24
CA THR A 54 14.30 -34.34 9.58
C THR A 54 15.32 -33.52 10.39
N THR A 55 16.64 -33.74 10.30
CA THR A 55 17.61 -33.04 11.18
C THR A 55 18.89 -32.49 10.52
N GLY A 56 19.17 -32.82 9.25
CA GLY A 56 20.33 -32.28 8.54
C GLY A 56 20.25 -30.77 8.34
N ARG A 57 21.34 -30.04 8.61
CA ARG A 57 21.38 -28.57 8.55
C ARG A 57 22.35 -28.03 7.50
N PHE A 58 21.87 -27.09 6.69
CA PHE A 58 22.72 -26.29 5.80
C PHE A 58 22.93 -24.90 6.39
N VAL A 59 24.19 -24.50 6.56
CA VAL A 59 24.57 -23.20 7.11
C VAL A 59 25.18 -22.34 6.01
N PHE A 60 24.48 -21.29 5.60
CA PHE A 60 24.96 -20.31 4.63
C PHE A 60 25.67 -19.18 5.37
N ASN A 61 27.00 -19.16 5.34
CA ASN A 61 27.83 -18.22 6.08
C ASN A 61 28.88 -17.52 5.21
N GLY A 62 29.76 -16.74 5.83
CA GLY A 62 30.75 -15.90 5.13
C GLY A 62 30.24 -14.49 4.79
N ASN A 63 31.09 -13.67 4.18
CA ASN A 63 30.88 -12.23 3.98
C ASN A 63 30.45 -11.80 2.56
N GLY A 64 30.47 -12.71 1.59
CA GLY A 64 30.04 -12.48 0.20
C GLY A 64 28.62 -12.99 -0.06
N ASN A 65 28.12 -12.81 -1.28
CA ASN A 65 26.80 -13.34 -1.64
C ASN A 65 26.85 -14.84 -1.94
N ASN A 66 25.74 -15.52 -1.68
CA ASN A 66 25.50 -16.92 -2.00
C ASN A 66 24.25 -17.05 -2.87
N GLN A 67 24.20 -18.10 -3.69
CA GLN A 67 23.01 -18.43 -4.46
C GLN A 67 22.60 -19.88 -4.26
N ILE A 68 21.28 -20.14 -4.28
CA ILE A 68 20.73 -21.49 -4.45
C ILE A 68 20.13 -21.56 -5.85
N SER A 69 20.64 -22.46 -6.69
CA SER A 69 20.23 -22.59 -8.10
C SER A 69 20.20 -24.07 -8.52
N GLY A 70 19.99 -24.32 -9.82
CA GLY A 70 19.95 -25.65 -10.42
C GLY A 70 18.56 -25.99 -10.96
N THR A 71 18.43 -27.18 -11.53
CA THR A 71 17.20 -27.63 -12.20
C THR A 71 16.21 -28.33 -11.27
N SER A 72 16.60 -28.66 -10.04
CA SER A 72 15.78 -29.38 -9.08
C SER A 72 15.69 -28.62 -7.75
N ALA A 73 14.46 -28.42 -7.25
CA ALA A 73 14.25 -27.77 -5.96
C ALA A 73 14.87 -28.62 -4.82
N PRO A 74 15.82 -28.08 -4.03
CA PRO A 74 16.40 -28.81 -2.91
C PRO A 74 15.40 -28.94 -1.75
N ASN A 75 15.43 -30.08 -1.05
CA ASN A 75 14.65 -30.31 0.17
C ASN A 75 15.57 -30.27 1.39
N PHE A 76 15.41 -29.24 2.20
CA PHE A 76 16.11 -29.07 3.46
C PHE A 76 15.27 -29.57 4.64
N ALA A 77 15.92 -30.06 5.68
CA ALA A 77 15.31 -30.17 7.00
C ALA A 77 15.49 -28.84 7.73
N GLU A 78 16.75 -28.45 7.94
CA GLU A 78 17.10 -27.18 8.56
C GLU A 78 18.00 -26.33 7.67
N MET A 79 17.76 -25.02 7.70
CA MET A 79 18.65 -24.01 7.13
C MET A 79 19.04 -23.00 8.21
N GLU A 80 20.25 -22.48 8.12
CA GLU A 80 20.72 -21.38 8.95
C GLU A 80 21.35 -20.31 8.06
N ILE A 81 20.92 -19.06 8.25
CA ILE A 81 21.49 -17.89 7.61
C ILE A 81 22.40 -17.21 8.63
N ALA A 82 23.71 -17.32 8.41
CA ALA A 82 24.75 -16.79 9.28
C ALA A 82 25.76 -15.99 8.45
N LYS A 83 25.26 -15.16 7.53
CA LYS A 83 26.10 -14.30 6.68
C LYS A 83 26.64 -13.15 7.51
N THR A 84 27.86 -12.71 7.23
CA THR A 84 28.46 -11.53 7.87
C THR A 84 28.55 -10.37 6.88
N SER A 85 28.82 -9.16 7.37
CA SER A 85 28.83 -7.95 6.52
C SER A 85 27.49 -7.79 5.77
N THR A 86 27.50 -7.37 4.51
CA THR A 86 26.34 -7.23 3.62
C THR A 86 26.07 -8.49 2.79
N GLY A 87 26.56 -9.66 3.22
CA GLY A 87 26.40 -10.91 2.46
C GLY A 87 24.94 -11.35 2.40
N LEU A 88 24.45 -11.67 1.20
CA LEU A 88 23.07 -12.05 0.93
C LEU A 88 22.98 -13.49 0.42
N LEU A 89 21.96 -14.24 0.83
CA LEU A 89 21.57 -15.48 0.15
C LEU A 89 20.46 -15.17 -0.86
N THR A 90 20.65 -15.48 -2.14
CA THR A 90 19.64 -15.26 -3.19
C THR A 90 19.13 -16.58 -3.73
N LEU A 91 17.81 -16.70 -3.89
CA LEU A 91 17.21 -17.84 -4.56
C LEU A 91 17.20 -17.64 -6.07
N ASN A 92 17.58 -18.68 -6.81
CA ASN A 92 17.41 -18.80 -8.26
C ASN A 92 16.69 -20.12 -8.61
N ASN A 93 16.03 -20.72 -7.60
CA ASN A 93 15.13 -21.86 -7.70
C ASN A 93 14.26 -21.89 -6.44
N ASP A 94 13.10 -22.53 -6.52
CA ASP A 94 12.26 -22.80 -5.35
C ASP A 94 12.95 -23.79 -4.41
N ILE A 95 12.63 -23.73 -3.12
CA ILE A 95 13.19 -24.62 -2.10
C ILE A 95 12.09 -25.13 -1.16
N ASN A 96 12.31 -26.29 -0.56
CA ASN A 96 11.45 -26.84 0.49
C ASN A 96 12.21 -26.93 1.81
N VAL A 97 11.58 -26.57 2.92
CA VAL A 97 12.18 -26.67 4.27
C VAL A 97 11.19 -27.32 5.23
N SER A 98 11.53 -28.52 5.70
CA SER A 98 10.58 -29.34 6.48
C SER A 98 10.61 -29.10 7.99
N ASN A 99 11.66 -28.50 8.56
CA ASN A 99 11.73 -28.22 10.00
C ASN A 99 11.85 -26.73 10.30
N LYS A 100 12.97 -26.08 9.97
CA LYS A 100 13.12 -24.64 10.25
C LYS A 100 14.16 -23.92 9.41
N ILE A 101 13.99 -22.60 9.34
CA ILE A 101 15.01 -21.66 8.87
C ILE A 101 15.39 -20.77 10.05
N ILE A 102 16.67 -20.78 10.41
CA ILE A 102 17.24 -20.01 11.52
C ILE A 102 17.89 -18.74 10.95
N PHE A 103 17.51 -17.58 11.48
CA PHE A 103 18.06 -16.28 11.10
C PHE A 103 19.08 -15.80 12.14
N THR A 104 20.31 -16.33 12.07
CA THR A 104 21.42 -15.88 12.93
C THR A 104 21.86 -14.46 12.53
N SER A 105 21.93 -14.16 11.23
CA SER A 105 22.25 -12.83 10.71
C SER A 105 21.96 -12.70 9.20
N ASN A 106 21.68 -11.47 8.75
CA ASN A 106 21.49 -11.09 7.34
C ASN A 106 20.26 -11.73 6.66
N LEU A 107 20.14 -11.55 5.34
CA LEU A 107 18.89 -11.71 4.61
C LEU A 107 18.89 -12.92 3.65
N ILE A 108 17.68 -13.40 3.35
CA ILE A 108 17.39 -14.21 2.15
C ILE A 108 16.62 -13.33 1.16
N GLU A 109 17.08 -13.19 -0.07
CA GLU A 109 16.32 -12.58 -1.16
C GLU A 109 15.64 -13.68 -2.00
N LEU A 110 14.31 -13.68 -2.01
CA LEU A 110 13.50 -14.66 -2.70
C LEU A 110 13.61 -14.58 -4.23
N ASN A 111 13.86 -13.39 -4.79
CA ASN A 111 14.04 -13.21 -6.22
C ASN A 111 12.94 -13.87 -7.07
N ASN A 112 11.68 -13.72 -6.65
CA ASN A 112 10.51 -14.33 -7.29
C ASN A 112 10.42 -15.87 -7.21
N HIS A 113 11.11 -16.49 -6.25
CA HIS A 113 10.99 -17.90 -5.92
C HIS A 113 10.23 -18.16 -4.62
N THR A 114 9.87 -19.42 -4.42
CA THR A 114 9.09 -19.88 -3.28
C THR A 114 9.94 -20.66 -2.28
N ILE A 115 9.74 -20.38 -1.00
CA ILE A 115 10.13 -21.25 0.10
C ILE A 115 8.88 -21.97 0.61
N ASP A 116 8.78 -23.28 0.41
CA ASP A 116 7.69 -24.08 0.97
C ASP A 116 8.11 -24.70 2.31
N LEU A 117 7.47 -24.26 3.39
CA LEU A 117 7.66 -24.79 4.75
C LEU A 117 6.82 -26.05 5.02
N GLY A 118 6.02 -26.49 4.06
CA GLY A 118 5.17 -27.67 4.15
C GLY A 118 4.18 -27.61 5.33
N SER A 119 4.06 -28.73 6.03
CA SER A 119 3.10 -28.92 7.13
C SER A 119 3.70 -28.75 8.54
N THR A 120 5.01 -28.52 8.65
CA THR A 120 5.74 -28.51 9.93
C THR A 120 6.79 -27.41 10.03
N GLY A 121 7.31 -26.92 8.90
CA GLY A 121 8.36 -25.91 8.86
C GLY A 121 7.98 -24.57 9.50
N TYR A 122 8.97 -23.85 10.02
CA TYR A 122 8.79 -22.51 10.57
C TYR A 122 10.05 -21.64 10.44
N LEU A 123 9.87 -20.33 10.65
CA LEU A 123 10.97 -19.37 10.71
C LEU A 123 11.35 -19.13 12.18
N GLU A 124 12.64 -19.18 12.48
CA GLU A 124 13.21 -18.98 13.81
C GLU A 124 14.12 -17.74 13.79
N ASP A 125 13.90 -16.84 14.74
CA ASP A 125 14.72 -15.65 15.00
C ASP A 125 14.77 -14.58 13.89
N GLU A 126 13.71 -14.42 13.09
CA GLU A 126 13.61 -13.23 12.21
C GLU A 126 13.62 -11.91 13.02
N SER A 127 14.26 -10.89 12.46
CA SER A 127 14.44 -9.57 13.05
C SER A 127 14.51 -8.45 12.00
N GLU A 128 14.60 -7.20 12.46
CA GLU A 128 14.78 -6.01 11.61
C GLU A 128 16.02 -6.07 10.71
N GLU A 129 17.05 -6.83 11.10
CA GLU A 129 18.32 -6.94 10.37
C GLU A 129 18.52 -8.31 9.73
N SER A 130 17.74 -9.32 10.12
CA SER A 130 17.86 -10.69 9.60
C SER A 130 16.49 -11.32 9.35
N ARG A 131 16.11 -11.43 8.08
CA ARG A 131 14.79 -11.93 7.65
C ARG A 131 14.78 -12.26 6.17
N ILE A 132 13.64 -12.74 5.69
CA ILE A 132 13.38 -12.90 4.26
C ILE A 132 12.98 -11.57 3.62
N THR A 133 13.46 -11.32 2.40
CA THR A 133 13.09 -10.21 1.51
C THR A 133 12.71 -10.73 0.12
N GLY A 134 12.07 -9.89 -0.69
CA GLY A 134 11.65 -10.29 -2.03
C GLY A 134 11.46 -9.08 -2.93
N ILE A 135 12.54 -8.33 -3.20
CA ILE A 135 12.46 -7.09 -4.00
C ILE A 135 11.87 -7.34 -5.39
N ASN A 136 12.17 -8.50 -5.98
CA ASN A 136 11.64 -8.91 -7.27
C ASN A 136 10.29 -9.67 -7.15
N GLY A 137 9.91 -10.08 -5.94
CA GLY A 137 8.76 -10.94 -5.65
C GLY A 137 9.16 -12.22 -4.92
N GLY A 138 8.25 -13.19 -4.90
CA GLY A 138 8.43 -14.47 -4.22
C GLY A 138 7.64 -14.57 -2.93
N GLU A 139 7.48 -15.79 -2.44
CA GLU A 139 6.62 -16.11 -1.31
C GLU A 139 7.23 -17.16 -0.38
N VAL A 140 6.84 -17.11 0.89
CA VAL A 140 7.04 -18.18 1.88
C VAL A 140 5.69 -18.81 2.18
N VAL A 141 5.58 -20.13 2.03
CA VAL A 141 4.30 -20.84 2.10
C VAL A 141 4.29 -21.81 3.26
N ARG A 142 3.16 -21.88 3.98
CA ARG A 142 2.93 -22.82 5.08
C ARG A 142 1.50 -23.33 5.06
N THR A 143 1.31 -24.64 5.20
CA THR A 143 -0.02 -25.28 5.22
C THR A 143 -0.34 -25.92 6.58
N ALA A 144 -1.30 -25.35 7.33
CA ALA A 144 -1.65 -25.83 8.68
C ALA A 144 -3.13 -26.16 8.81
N VAL A 145 -3.47 -27.14 9.66
CA VAL A 145 -4.86 -27.42 10.02
C VAL A 145 -5.28 -26.46 11.12
N LEU A 146 -6.23 -25.58 10.83
CA LEU A 146 -6.74 -24.58 11.76
C LEU A 146 -8.19 -24.91 12.13
N ASN A 147 -8.38 -25.57 13.28
CA ASN A 147 -9.70 -25.90 13.80
C ASN A 147 -9.99 -25.11 15.07
N ALA A 148 -10.84 -24.09 14.98
CA ALA A 148 -11.09 -23.12 16.05
C ALA A 148 -9.77 -22.50 16.60
N PRO A 149 -8.93 -21.90 15.73
CA PRO A 149 -7.62 -21.40 16.14
C PRO A 149 -7.72 -20.31 17.22
N VAL A 150 -6.79 -20.30 18.18
CA VAL A 150 -6.70 -19.29 19.24
C VAL A 150 -5.30 -18.70 19.25
N GLY A 151 -5.11 -17.59 18.52
CA GLY A 151 -3.80 -16.94 18.39
C GLY A 151 -2.77 -17.77 17.62
N GLU A 152 -3.21 -18.60 16.66
CA GLU A 152 -2.32 -19.47 15.89
C GLU A 152 -1.49 -18.68 14.88
N SER A 153 -0.18 -18.96 14.80
CA SER A 153 0.72 -18.36 13.82
C SER A 153 1.48 -19.41 13.01
N PRO A 154 0.85 -20.00 11.98
CA PRO A 154 1.47 -21.04 11.17
C PRO A 154 2.81 -20.59 10.57
N GLY A 155 3.88 -21.31 10.92
CA GLY A 155 5.23 -21.07 10.41
C GLY A 155 5.86 -19.76 10.88
N TYR A 156 5.25 -19.06 11.83
CA TYR A 156 5.64 -17.72 12.29
C TYR A 156 5.81 -16.70 11.16
N LEU A 157 4.95 -16.78 10.14
CA LEU A 157 5.00 -15.88 8.98
C LEU A 157 4.55 -14.44 9.30
N GLY A 158 4.06 -14.17 10.51
CA GLY A 158 3.57 -12.84 10.91
C GLY A 158 2.07 -12.64 10.73
N ALA A 159 1.33 -13.66 10.27
CA ALA A 159 -0.12 -13.71 10.40
C ALA A 159 -0.49 -14.50 11.67
N VAL A 160 -1.31 -13.91 12.53
CA VAL A 160 -1.86 -14.56 13.73
C VAL A 160 -3.38 -14.60 13.60
N ILE A 161 -3.96 -15.80 13.66
CA ILE A 161 -5.37 -16.04 13.35
C ILE A 161 -6.10 -16.57 14.59
N THR A 162 -7.26 -16.00 14.88
CA THR A 162 -8.20 -16.49 15.89
C THR A 162 -9.59 -16.65 15.29
N SER A 163 -10.27 -17.76 15.55
CA SER A 163 -11.67 -17.98 15.18
C SER A 163 -12.25 -19.12 16.02
N SER A 164 -13.55 -19.08 16.29
CA SER A 164 -14.27 -20.23 16.86
C SER A 164 -14.64 -21.30 15.82
N GLN A 165 -14.45 -21.00 14.53
CA GLN A 165 -14.83 -21.86 13.42
C GLN A 165 -13.68 -22.78 13.00
N ASN A 166 -14.03 -23.90 12.36
CA ASN A 166 -13.05 -24.78 11.73
C ASN A 166 -12.72 -24.27 10.33
N LEU A 167 -11.53 -23.70 10.14
CA LEU A 167 -11.03 -23.26 8.84
C LEU A 167 -10.55 -24.45 7.97
N GLY A 168 -10.28 -25.59 8.59
CA GLY A 168 -9.74 -26.79 7.94
C GLY A 168 -8.27 -26.63 7.56
N ASN A 169 -7.85 -27.31 6.50
CA ASN A 169 -6.50 -27.14 5.97
C ASN A 169 -6.38 -25.73 5.37
N THR A 170 -5.45 -24.93 5.89
CA THR A 170 -5.29 -23.52 5.57
C THR A 170 -3.89 -23.28 5.05
N ILE A 171 -3.80 -22.72 3.84
CA ILE A 171 -2.55 -22.27 3.26
C ILE A 171 -2.35 -20.81 3.63
N ILE A 172 -1.18 -20.48 4.16
CA ILE A 172 -0.73 -19.12 4.43
C ILE A 172 0.48 -18.87 3.53
N ARG A 173 0.38 -17.89 2.64
CA ARG A 173 1.51 -17.39 1.86
C ARG A 173 1.88 -16.01 2.35
N ARG A 174 3.15 -15.78 2.63
CA ARG A 174 3.72 -14.46 2.91
C ARG A 174 4.56 -14.01 1.73
N GLY A 175 4.14 -12.95 1.06
CA GLY A 175 4.94 -12.31 0.02
C GLY A 175 5.61 -11.03 0.53
N HIS A 176 6.70 -10.63 -0.11
CA HIS A 176 7.58 -9.54 0.34
C HIS A 176 7.61 -8.31 -0.59
N LYS A 177 6.67 -8.25 -1.54
CA LYS A 177 6.56 -7.16 -2.51
C LYS A 177 5.43 -6.22 -2.15
N SER A 178 5.68 -4.91 -2.23
CA SER A 178 4.63 -3.90 -2.04
C SER A 178 3.53 -4.08 -3.09
N GLN A 179 2.29 -4.06 -2.63
CA GLN A 179 1.10 -4.13 -3.44
C GLN A 179 0.68 -2.74 -3.91
N VAL A 180 0.15 -2.70 -5.13
CA VAL A 180 -0.39 -1.52 -5.82
C VAL A 180 -1.80 -1.84 -6.31
N ASN A 181 -2.58 -0.83 -6.65
CA ASN A 181 -3.88 -1.04 -7.30
C ASN A 181 -3.73 -1.29 -8.81
N SER A 182 -4.86 -1.57 -9.49
CA SER A 182 -4.93 -1.82 -10.93
C SER A 182 -4.32 -0.72 -11.82
N ASN A 183 -4.24 0.52 -11.32
CA ASN A 183 -3.62 1.66 -12.01
C ASN A 183 -2.12 1.77 -11.74
N ASN A 184 -1.53 0.78 -11.05
CA ASN A 184 -0.14 0.79 -10.60
C ASN A 184 0.18 1.99 -9.70
N THR A 185 -0.81 2.39 -8.89
CA THR A 185 -0.74 3.51 -7.93
C THR A 185 -1.01 3.02 -6.50
N GLY A 186 -0.68 3.86 -5.53
CA GLY A 186 -0.68 3.49 -4.13
C GLY A 186 0.48 2.56 -3.77
N SER A 187 0.68 2.32 -2.48
CA SER A 187 1.69 1.38 -2.00
C SER A 187 1.27 0.81 -0.66
N SER A 188 1.60 -0.46 -0.41
CA SER A 188 1.55 -1.08 0.91
C SER A 188 2.95 -1.27 1.48
N ILE A 189 3.04 -1.77 2.71
CA ILE A 189 4.29 -2.31 3.24
C ILE A 189 4.85 -3.41 2.31
N HIS A 190 6.12 -3.75 2.46
CA HIS A 190 6.77 -4.84 1.73
C HIS A 190 6.36 -6.22 2.28
N ARG A 191 5.07 -6.41 2.57
CA ARG A 191 4.49 -7.64 3.09
C ARG A 191 3.02 -7.77 2.72
N TYR A 192 2.63 -8.94 2.22
CA TYR A 192 1.22 -9.32 2.05
C TYR A 192 1.02 -10.79 2.41
N PHE A 193 -0.24 -11.16 2.66
CA PHE A 193 -0.63 -12.52 2.99
C PHE A 193 -1.76 -13.01 2.10
N ASP A 194 -1.60 -14.17 1.46
CA ASP A 194 -2.74 -14.95 0.97
C ASP A 194 -3.09 -16.00 2.01
N ILE A 195 -4.31 -15.93 2.56
CA ILE A 195 -4.81 -16.89 3.55
C ILE A 195 -5.97 -17.64 2.91
N ILE A 196 -5.79 -18.94 2.69
CA ILE A 196 -6.70 -19.77 1.90
C ILE A 196 -7.11 -20.98 2.74
N PRO A 197 -8.15 -20.84 3.59
CA PRO A 197 -8.70 -21.96 4.34
C PRO A 197 -9.61 -22.82 3.46
N THR A 198 -9.77 -24.09 3.86
CA THR A 198 -10.72 -25.02 3.21
C THR A 198 -12.16 -24.54 3.40
N ASN A 199 -12.50 -24.09 4.62
CA ASN A 199 -13.78 -23.50 4.94
C ASN A 199 -13.59 -21.99 5.07
N ASN A 200 -14.16 -21.20 4.14
CA ASN A 200 -13.88 -19.77 4.03
C ASN A 200 -15.12 -18.87 4.10
N THR A 201 -16.12 -19.27 4.88
CA THR A 201 -17.39 -18.53 5.01
C THR A 201 -17.79 -18.39 6.47
N ALA A 202 -18.40 -17.25 6.82
CA ALA A 202 -18.90 -16.95 8.17
C ALA A 202 -17.89 -17.20 9.30
N LEU A 203 -16.61 -16.98 9.03
CA LEU A 203 -15.53 -17.34 9.95
C LEU A 203 -15.49 -16.50 11.22
N ASN A 204 -16.02 -15.27 11.18
CA ASN A 204 -15.92 -14.28 12.26
C ASN A 204 -14.52 -14.26 12.90
N ALA A 205 -13.48 -14.30 12.06
CA ALA A 205 -12.11 -14.44 12.48
C ALA A 205 -11.50 -13.09 12.88
N THR A 206 -10.44 -13.16 13.68
CA THR A 206 -9.50 -12.08 13.92
C THR A 206 -8.19 -12.40 13.22
N LEU A 207 -7.67 -11.45 12.45
CA LEU A 207 -6.34 -11.47 11.86
C LEU A 207 -5.49 -10.38 12.47
N SER A 208 -4.35 -10.75 13.04
CA SER A 208 -3.30 -9.79 13.40
C SER A 208 -2.10 -9.96 12.47
N ILE A 209 -1.72 -8.87 11.80
CA ILE A 209 -0.57 -8.79 10.91
C ILE A 209 0.58 -8.15 11.68
N TYR A 210 1.65 -8.91 11.89
CA TYR A 210 2.93 -8.45 12.40
C TYR A 210 3.85 -8.09 11.23
N TYR A 211 4.66 -7.05 11.41
CA TYR A 211 5.60 -6.54 10.41
C TYR A 211 6.92 -6.12 11.06
N PHE A 212 7.93 -5.87 10.22
CA PHE A 212 9.17 -5.22 10.62
C PHE A 212 9.17 -3.75 10.17
N ASP A 213 9.81 -2.87 10.93
CA ASP A 213 10.02 -1.47 10.58
C ASP A 213 10.71 -1.32 9.21
N ALA A 214 11.65 -2.21 8.94
CA ALA A 214 12.36 -2.27 7.67
C ALA A 214 11.46 -2.67 6.47
N GLU A 215 10.19 -3.01 6.71
CA GLU A 215 9.20 -3.33 5.67
C GLU A 215 8.15 -2.22 5.47
N LYS A 216 8.17 -1.14 6.29
CA LYS A 216 7.14 -0.09 6.27
C LYS A 216 7.00 0.64 4.93
N ASN A 217 7.98 0.53 4.03
CA ASN A 217 7.96 1.17 2.72
C ASN A 217 7.75 2.69 2.81
N SER A 218 8.43 3.32 3.79
CA SER A 218 8.32 4.77 4.09
C SER A 218 6.91 5.26 4.46
N LEU A 219 6.00 4.35 4.80
CA LEU A 219 4.67 4.69 5.28
C LEU A 219 4.69 4.97 6.80
N ASP A 220 3.81 5.85 7.26
CA ASP A 220 3.64 6.13 8.69
C ASP A 220 2.80 5.01 9.34
N GLU A 221 3.44 4.23 10.20
CA GLU A 221 2.82 3.14 10.94
C GLU A 221 1.72 3.57 11.90
N ASN A 222 1.72 4.85 12.31
CA ASN A 222 0.63 5.40 13.12
C ASN A 222 -0.69 5.43 12.34
N ASP A 223 -0.64 5.37 11.01
CA ASP A 223 -1.79 5.41 10.12
C ASP A 223 -2.08 4.05 9.45
N PHE A 224 -1.45 2.96 9.91
CA PHE A 224 -1.69 1.65 9.30
C PHE A 224 -3.12 1.15 9.52
N GLU A 225 -3.69 0.69 8.41
CA GLU A 225 -4.97 0.01 8.32
C GLU A 225 -4.82 -1.29 7.53
N VAL A 226 -5.71 -2.24 7.76
CA VAL A 226 -5.73 -3.51 7.05
C VAL A 226 -6.47 -3.33 5.73
N PHE A 227 -5.85 -3.78 4.65
CA PHE A 227 -6.44 -3.83 3.32
C PHE A 227 -6.58 -5.27 2.88
N LYS A 228 -7.68 -5.58 2.17
CA LYS A 228 -7.90 -6.88 1.55
C LYS A 228 -8.13 -6.76 0.04
N SER A 229 -7.80 -7.81 -0.70
CA SER A 229 -8.13 -7.95 -2.11
C SER A 229 -8.55 -9.38 -2.42
N GLU A 230 -9.56 -9.54 -3.28
CA GLU A 230 -10.05 -10.85 -3.75
C GLU A 230 -9.38 -11.27 -5.08
N ASP A 231 -8.81 -10.32 -5.82
CA ASP A 231 -8.26 -10.52 -7.16
C ASP A 231 -6.84 -9.94 -7.34
N ASN A 232 -6.24 -9.45 -6.25
CA ASN A 232 -4.92 -8.84 -6.16
C ASN A 232 -4.77 -7.51 -6.93
N LEU A 233 -5.85 -6.96 -7.46
CA LEU A 233 -5.86 -5.71 -8.23
C LEU A 233 -6.69 -4.63 -7.52
N HIS A 234 -7.81 -5.03 -6.93
CA HIS A 234 -8.75 -4.16 -6.25
C HIS A 234 -8.64 -4.33 -4.74
N TRP A 235 -8.29 -3.25 -4.04
CA TRP A 235 -8.08 -3.28 -2.60
C TRP A 235 -9.18 -2.54 -1.85
N LEU A 236 -9.75 -3.23 -0.86
CA LEU A 236 -10.69 -2.69 0.10
C LEU A 236 -9.96 -2.41 1.41
N ASN A 237 -10.03 -1.17 1.86
CA ASN A 237 -9.66 -0.82 3.21
C ASN A 237 -10.72 -1.32 4.20
N VAL A 238 -10.35 -2.21 5.11
CA VAL A 238 -11.25 -2.73 6.15
C VAL A 238 -10.98 -2.13 7.53
N GLY A 239 -10.07 -1.15 7.61
CA GLY A 239 -9.66 -0.48 8.84
C GLY A 239 -8.85 -1.39 9.77
N HIS A 240 -8.92 -1.10 11.06
CA HIS A 240 -8.30 -1.90 12.11
C HIS A 240 -9.18 -1.85 13.37
N ASP A 241 -9.01 -2.80 14.27
CA ASP A 241 -9.63 -2.82 15.61
C ASP A 241 -8.59 -2.55 16.71
N SER A 242 -7.33 -2.94 16.49
CA SER A 242 -6.21 -2.56 17.36
C SER A 242 -4.91 -2.48 16.55
N ARG A 243 -3.96 -1.68 17.03
CA ARG A 243 -2.59 -1.60 16.47
C ARG A 243 -1.62 -1.15 17.55
N ASN A 244 -0.35 -1.49 17.39
CA ASN A 244 0.71 -1.02 18.26
C ASN A 244 2.03 -0.92 17.49
N VAL A 245 2.60 0.29 17.44
CA VAL A 245 3.84 0.64 16.72
C VAL A 245 5.11 0.26 17.50
N GLY A 246 5.01 -0.07 18.78
CA GLY A 246 6.14 -0.59 19.56
C GLY A 246 6.31 -2.11 19.44
N THR A 247 5.22 -2.82 19.11
CA THR A 247 5.21 -4.27 18.90
C THR A 247 4.90 -4.65 17.44
N ASN A 248 4.89 -3.67 16.54
CA ASN A 248 4.71 -3.79 15.10
C ASN A 248 3.59 -4.73 14.66
N TYR A 249 2.36 -4.47 15.12
CA TYR A 249 1.17 -5.19 14.61
C TYR A 249 -0.04 -4.31 14.37
N VAL A 250 -0.92 -4.78 13.49
CA VAL A 250 -2.28 -4.28 13.26
C VAL A 250 -3.24 -5.45 13.23
N SER A 251 -4.38 -5.34 13.92
CA SER A 251 -5.37 -6.40 14.05
C SER A 251 -6.74 -5.97 13.55
N LYS A 252 -7.43 -6.90 12.89
CA LYS A 252 -8.81 -6.73 12.40
C LYS A 252 -9.67 -7.93 12.82
N ASN A 253 -10.80 -7.63 13.45
CA ASN A 253 -11.83 -8.57 13.89
C ASN A 253 -12.96 -8.69 12.84
N GLY A 254 -13.80 -9.72 12.98
CA GLY A 254 -15.04 -9.87 12.21
C GLY A 254 -14.82 -10.28 10.75
N ILE A 255 -13.70 -10.94 10.45
CA ILE A 255 -13.37 -11.39 9.10
C ILE A 255 -14.21 -12.63 8.76
N ASN A 256 -15.15 -12.49 7.83
CA ASN A 256 -16.04 -13.58 7.42
C ASN A 256 -15.42 -14.53 6.38
N SER A 257 -14.45 -14.04 5.60
CA SER A 257 -13.69 -14.81 4.62
C SER A 257 -12.31 -14.18 4.42
N PHE A 258 -11.31 -15.03 4.22
CA PHE A 258 -9.94 -14.67 3.89
C PHE A 258 -9.70 -14.60 2.38
N SER A 259 -8.82 -13.69 1.98
CA SER A 259 -8.32 -13.50 0.63
C SER A 259 -6.84 -13.08 0.69
N ARG A 260 -6.39 -12.14 -0.15
CA ARG A 260 -5.14 -11.41 0.05
C ARG A 260 -5.28 -10.27 1.05
N TRP A 261 -4.27 -10.05 1.89
CA TRP A 261 -4.23 -9.03 2.95
C TRP A 261 -2.90 -8.29 2.99
N THR A 262 -2.91 -7.01 3.32
CA THR A 262 -1.69 -6.21 3.55
C THR A 262 -1.99 -5.02 4.49
N LEU A 263 -0.95 -4.26 4.83
CA LEU A 263 -1.07 -2.99 5.54
C LEU A 263 -0.68 -1.83 4.63
N SER A 264 -1.43 -0.74 4.70
CA SER A 264 -1.12 0.52 4.04
C SER A 264 -1.71 1.69 4.85
N THR A 265 -1.47 2.91 4.40
CA THR A 265 -2.09 4.12 4.97
C THR A 265 -3.18 4.65 4.04
N PRO A 266 -4.22 5.32 4.58
CA PRO A 266 -5.26 5.96 3.77
C PRO A 266 -4.72 6.98 2.76
N ALA A 267 -3.61 7.65 3.07
CA ALA A 267 -2.99 8.66 2.22
C ALA A 267 -2.27 8.05 1.01
N SER A 268 -1.73 6.83 1.16
CA SER A 268 -1.11 6.05 0.07
C SER A 268 -2.13 5.17 -0.67
N ALA A 269 -3.41 5.58 -0.59
CA ALA A 269 -4.61 4.83 -0.92
C ALA A 269 -4.42 3.81 -2.06
N LEU A 270 -4.72 2.54 -1.75
CA LEU A 270 -4.84 1.45 -2.72
C LEU A 270 -6.24 1.26 -3.36
N PRO A 271 -7.26 2.16 -3.29
CA PRO A 271 -8.57 1.78 -3.74
C PRO A 271 -8.68 1.91 -5.26
N VAL A 272 -9.14 0.84 -5.89
CA VAL A 272 -10.28 0.93 -6.82
C VAL A 272 -11.15 -0.29 -6.53
N THR A 273 -12.42 -0.08 -6.26
CA THR A 273 -13.43 -1.14 -6.38
C THR A 273 -14.30 -0.79 -7.57
N GLY A 274 -14.05 -1.42 -8.72
CA GLY A 274 -14.93 -1.48 -9.90
C GLY A 274 -15.39 -0.17 -10.55
N LEU A 275 -15.11 1.00 -9.97
CA LEU A 275 -15.64 2.31 -10.34
C LEU A 275 -14.48 3.31 -10.44
N HIS A 276 -14.07 3.62 -11.66
CA HIS A 276 -12.93 4.49 -11.93
C HIS A 276 -13.38 5.81 -12.55
N LEU A 277 -13.05 6.93 -11.93
CA LEU A 277 -13.38 8.28 -12.38
C LEU A 277 -12.16 8.97 -13.00
N SER A 278 -12.39 9.63 -14.13
CA SER A 278 -11.47 10.57 -14.78
C SER A 278 -12.22 11.85 -15.14
N GLY A 279 -11.49 12.93 -15.40
CA GLY A 279 -12.14 14.18 -15.75
C GLY A 279 -11.17 15.28 -16.13
N GLN A 280 -11.67 16.21 -16.92
CA GLN A 280 -10.91 17.29 -17.53
C GLN A 280 -11.73 18.57 -17.59
N TRP A 281 -11.03 19.69 -17.64
CA TRP A 281 -11.66 20.98 -17.90
C TRP A 281 -11.76 21.21 -19.41
N LYS A 282 -12.93 21.61 -19.91
CA LYS A 282 -13.14 21.98 -21.30
C LYS A 282 -14.34 22.92 -21.39
N ASN A 283 -14.36 23.87 -22.32
CA ASN A 283 -15.54 24.73 -22.58
C ASN A 283 -16.17 25.39 -21.34
N ASN A 284 -15.36 25.83 -20.37
CA ASN A 284 -15.82 26.40 -19.08
C ASN A 284 -16.63 25.44 -18.18
N ALA A 285 -16.49 24.13 -18.37
CA ALA A 285 -17.12 23.10 -17.55
C ALA A 285 -16.11 22.00 -17.16
N ALA A 286 -16.45 21.24 -16.12
CA ALA A 286 -15.73 20.01 -15.80
C ALA A 286 -16.45 18.83 -16.45
N TYR A 287 -15.75 18.13 -17.34
CA TYR A 287 -16.22 16.92 -17.99
C TYR A 287 -15.68 15.71 -17.23
N LEU A 288 -16.59 14.89 -16.71
CA LEU A 288 -16.31 13.71 -15.92
C LEU A 288 -16.68 12.46 -16.72
N GLU A 289 -15.85 11.44 -16.63
CA GLU A 289 -16.08 10.13 -17.21
C GLU A 289 -15.75 9.07 -16.16
N TRP A 290 -16.66 8.13 -15.93
CA TRP A 290 -16.36 6.97 -15.10
C TRP A 290 -16.71 5.65 -15.76
N LEU A 291 -15.93 4.64 -15.42
CA LEU A 291 -16.07 3.26 -15.86
C LEU A 291 -16.53 2.40 -14.69
N THR A 292 -17.61 1.64 -14.88
CA THR A 292 -17.93 0.48 -14.04
C THR A 292 -17.40 -0.78 -14.73
N GLN A 293 -16.71 -1.67 -14.01
CA GLN A 293 -16.27 -2.96 -14.58
C GLN A 293 -17.41 -3.98 -14.60
N THR A 294 -18.16 -4.05 -13.51
CA THR A 294 -19.42 -4.80 -13.37
C THR A 294 -20.36 -3.97 -12.52
N GLU A 295 -21.66 -4.20 -12.66
CA GLU A 295 -22.71 -3.63 -11.83
C GLU A 295 -23.55 -4.79 -11.30
N ASN A 296 -23.86 -4.77 -10.01
CA ASN A 296 -24.74 -5.75 -9.39
C ASN A 296 -25.75 -4.99 -8.55
N ASN A 297 -27.02 -5.09 -8.91
CA ASN A 297 -28.11 -4.41 -8.23
C ASN A 297 -27.91 -2.90 -8.09
N ASN A 298 -27.20 -2.26 -9.02
CA ASN A 298 -26.86 -0.85 -8.96
C ASN A 298 -28.12 0.02 -9.16
N SER A 299 -28.36 0.97 -8.25
CA SER A 299 -29.46 1.93 -8.38
C SER A 299 -29.02 3.12 -9.22
N HIS A 300 -28.02 3.86 -8.72
CA HIS A 300 -27.55 5.09 -9.33
C HIS A 300 -26.16 5.49 -8.83
N PHE A 301 -25.62 6.49 -9.49
CA PHE A 301 -24.39 7.18 -9.15
C PHE A 301 -24.71 8.60 -8.70
N ASN A 302 -24.28 8.95 -7.50
CA ASN A 302 -24.22 10.31 -7.00
C ASN A 302 -22.90 10.94 -7.45
N ILE A 303 -23.00 11.98 -8.28
CA ILE A 303 -21.85 12.77 -8.71
C ILE A 303 -21.58 13.78 -7.62
N GLU A 304 -20.41 13.68 -6.99
CA GLU A 304 -20.08 14.52 -5.85
C GLU A 304 -18.92 15.46 -6.15
N ARG A 305 -19.04 16.68 -5.65
CA ARG A 305 -18.06 17.75 -5.83
C ARG A 305 -17.72 18.37 -4.49
N LYS A 306 -16.46 18.75 -4.32
CA LYS A 306 -16.05 19.74 -3.33
C LYS A 306 -15.01 20.69 -3.89
N TYR A 307 -15.00 21.92 -3.42
CA TYR A 307 -13.87 22.81 -3.63
C TYR A 307 -12.80 22.53 -2.58
N ASN A 308 -11.54 22.87 -2.86
CA ASN A 308 -10.45 22.63 -1.91
C ASN A 308 -10.68 23.30 -0.53
N SER A 309 -11.49 24.36 -0.47
CA SER A 309 -11.87 25.06 0.76
C SER A 309 -13.07 24.45 1.50
N ASP A 310 -13.74 23.45 0.93
CA ASP A 310 -14.90 22.81 1.54
C ASP A 310 -14.50 21.58 2.36
N LEU A 311 -15.17 21.38 3.50
CA LEU A 311 -14.91 20.24 4.40
C LEU A 311 -15.53 18.93 3.89
N GLN A 312 -16.60 19.00 3.11
CA GLN A 312 -17.42 17.86 2.72
C GLN A 312 -17.70 17.86 1.21
N PHE A 313 -17.87 16.67 0.65
CA PHE A 313 -18.43 16.48 -0.68
C PHE A 313 -19.93 16.75 -0.67
N ASN A 314 -20.43 17.37 -1.73
CA ASN A 314 -21.86 17.56 -1.95
C ASN A 314 -22.26 16.89 -3.26
N THR A 315 -23.40 16.19 -3.26
CA THR A 315 -24.00 15.66 -4.47
C THR A 315 -24.48 16.80 -5.37
N ILE A 316 -23.96 16.86 -6.58
CA ILE A 316 -24.32 17.87 -7.60
C ILE A 316 -25.22 17.30 -8.69
N GLY A 317 -25.40 15.98 -8.72
CA GLY A 317 -26.24 15.30 -9.69
C GLY A 317 -26.34 13.81 -9.44
N ILE A 318 -27.32 13.19 -10.09
CA ILE A 318 -27.58 11.76 -10.03
C ILE A 318 -27.61 11.22 -11.45
N LYS A 319 -26.92 10.09 -11.67
CA LYS A 319 -26.96 9.33 -12.92
C LYS A 319 -27.39 7.90 -12.62
N TYR A 320 -28.57 7.49 -13.09
CA TYR A 320 -29.03 6.11 -12.92
C TYR A 320 -28.19 5.11 -13.72
N SER A 321 -28.12 3.88 -13.24
CA SER A 321 -27.55 2.76 -14.03
C SER A 321 -28.24 2.67 -15.38
N SER A 322 -27.48 2.39 -16.44
CA SER A 322 -28.03 2.17 -17.78
C SER A 322 -28.56 0.75 -18.00
N HIS A 323 -28.39 -0.15 -17.02
CA HIS A 323 -28.68 -1.56 -17.16
C HIS A 323 -30.00 -1.96 -16.50
N ILE A 324 -30.64 -2.99 -17.07
CA ILE A 324 -31.86 -3.54 -16.49
C ILE A 324 -31.57 -4.08 -15.09
N ASP A 325 -32.39 -3.66 -14.12
CA ASP A 325 -32.23 -3.97 -12.70
C ASP A 325 -30.86 -3.60 -12.09
N GLY A 326 -30.05 -2.78 -12.77
CA GLY A 326 -28.74 -2.38 -12.27
C GLY A 326 -27.65 -3.44 -12.41
N ASN A 327 -27.81 -4.41 -13.31
CA ASN A 327 -26.89 -5.54 -13.44
C ASN A 327 -26.12 -5.49 -14.76
N SER A 328 -24.79 -5.51 -14.68
CA SER A 328 -23.90 -5.63 -15.83
C SER A 328 -22.71 -6.51 -15.50
N GLN A 329 -22.45 -7.49 -16.35
CA GLN A 329 -21.24 -8.32 -16.29
C GLN A 329 -20.15 -7.80 -17.24
N THR A 330 -20.40 -6.67 -17.91
CA THR A 330 -19.47 -6.05 -18.87
C THR A 330 -19.16 -4.61 -18.49
N PRO A 331 -17.96 -4.11 -18.81
CA PRO A 331 -17.59 -2.75 -18.47
C PRO A 331 -18.51 -1.71 -19.13
N THR A 332 -18.90 -0.67 -18.39
CA THR A 332 -19.82 0.38 -18.85
C THR A 332 -19.26 1.75 -18.53
N ILE A 333 -19.28 2.65 -19.52
CA ILE A 333 -18.76 4.02 -19.39
C ILE A 333 -19.92 4.99 -19.29
N TYR A 334 -19.82 5.90 -18.33
CA TYR A 334 -20.77 6.99 -18.08
C TYR A 334 -20.06 8.33 -18.14
N HIS A 335 -20.83 9.37 -18.46
CA HIS A 335 -20.33 10.74 -18.60
C HIS A 335 -21.22 11.71 -17.84
N TRP A 336 -20.60 12.78 -17.34
CA TRP A 336 -21.27 13.91 -16.72
C TRP A 336 -20.56 15.23 -17.04
N GLU A 337 -21.35 16.27 -17.28
CA GLU A 337 -20.85 17.64 -17.44
C GLU A 337 -21.30 18.47 -16.24
N ASP A 338 -20.33 18.96 -15.45
CA ASP A 338 -20.60 19.98 -14.44
C ASP A 338 -20.40 21.37 -15.05
N ALA A 339 -21.46 21.88 -15.68
CA ALA A 339 -21.54 23.25 -16.18
C ALA A 339 -21.74 24.30 -15.07
N GLY A 340 -22.10 23.87 -13.86
CA GLY A 340 -22.33 24.75 -12.70
C GLY A 340 -21.08 25.03 -11.87
N VAL A 341 -19.95 24.45 -12.26
CA VAL A 341 -18.66 24.58 -11.58
C VAL A 341 -18.20 26.05 -11.54
N LYS A 342 -17.74 26.47 -10.36
CA LYS A 342 -17.30 27.84 -10.09
C LYS A 342 -15.78 27.92 -10.22
N SER A 343 -15.30 28.31 -11.41
CA SER A 343 -13.88 28.34 -11.75
C SER A 343 -13.04 29.29 -10.87
N ASN A 344 -13.67 30.33 -10.34
CA ASN A 344 -13.11 31.31 -9.41
C ASN A 344 -12.76 30.74 -8.02
N ARG A 345 -13.24 29.53 -7.69
CA ARG A 345 -12.96 28.84 -6.42
C ARG A 345 -11.74 27.91 -6.48
N GLY A 346 -10.97 27.96 -7.57
CA GLY A 346 -9.70 27.25 -7.72
C GLY A 346 -9.87 25.78 -8.11
N THR A 347 -8.98 24.92 -7.60
CA THR A 347 -9.02 23.48 -7.90
C THR A 347 -10.28 22.84 -7.33
N VAL A 348 -10.93 22.01 -8.14
CA VAL A 348 -12.19 21.34 -7.80
C VAL A 348 -11.95 19.84 -7.73
N LEU A 349 -12.48 19.19 -6.71
CA LEU A 349 -12.34 17.77 -6.46
C LEU A 349 -13.67 17.07 -6.74
N TYR A 350 -13.60 15.90 -7.40
CA TYR A 350 -14.77 15.09 -7.73
C TYR A 350 -14.58 13.65 -7.29
N ARG A 351 -15.68 13.00 -6.93
CA ARG A 351 -15.79 11.54 -6.78
C ARG A 351 -17.18 11.09 -7.21
N ILE A 352 -17.32 9.81 -7.52
CA ILE A 352 -18.60 9.15 -7.72
C ILE A 352 -18.89 8.29 -6.50
N GLU A 353 -20.09 8.42 -5.96
CA GLU A 353 -20.66 7.46 -5.02
C GLU A 353 -21.68 6.61 -5.78
N GLN A 354 -21.45 5.30 -5.87
CA GLN A 354 -22.43 4.34 -6.35
C GLN A 354 -23.33 3.92 -5.19
N GLU A 355 -24.63 3.87 -5.41
CA GLU A 355 -25.62 3.35 -4.48
C GLU A 355 -26.37 2.17 -5.12
N ASP A 356 -26.37 1.03 -4.46
CA ASP A 356 -27.11 -0.16 -4.87
C ASP A 356 -28.58 -0.07 -4.42
N ARG A 357 -29.48 -0.85 -5.00
CA ARG A 357 -30.93 -0.80 -4.67
C ARG A 357 -31.25 -1.26 -3.24
N ASP A 358 -30.32 -1.92 -2.58
CA ASP A 358 -30.39 -2.29 -1.16
C ASP A 358 -29.79 -1.21 -0.23
N GLY A 359 -29.34 -0.08 -0.79
CA GLY A 359 -28.78 1.06 -0.06
C GLY A 359 -27.28 0.95 0.25
N LYS A 360 -26.59 -0.09 -0.23
CA LYS A 360 -25.13 -0.20 -0.09
C LYS A 360 -24.43 0.86 -0.94
N LYS A 361 -23.38 1.48 -0.38
CA LYS A 361 -22.61 2.53 -1.05
C LYS A 361 -21.17 2.10 -1.33
N SER A 362 -20.66 2.51 -2.49
CA SER A 362 -19.26 2.35 -2.91
C SER A 362 -18.76 3.65 -3.55
N TYR A 363 -17.46 3.92 -3.53
CA TYR A 363 -16.91 5.18 -4.06
C TYR A 363 -15.82 4.95 -5.11
N SER A 364 -15.71 5.89 -6.05
CA SER A 364 -14.59 5.97 -6.98
C SER A 364 -13.34 6.54 -6.30
N ASN A 365 -12.22 6.56 -7.04
CA ASN A 365 -11.11 7.47 -6.77
C ASN A 365 -11.58 8.95 -6.80
N ILE A 366 -10.86 9.80 -6.06
CA ILE A 366 -11.05 11.26 -6.14
C ILE A 366 -10.16 11.81 -7.26
N ILE A 367 -10.70 12.65 -8.12
CA ILE A 367 -9.93 13.39 -9.13
C ILE A 367 -9.92 14.89 -8.83
N SER A 368 -8.87 15.56 -9.28
CA SER A 368 -8.73 17.01 -9.25
C SER A 368 -8.87 17.57 -10.66
N VAL A 369 -9.89 18.38 -10.90
CA VAL A 369 -10.05 19.15 -12.14
C VAL A 369 -9.67 20.60 -11.87
N LYS A 370 -8.71 21.11 -12.65
CA LYS A 370 -8.24 22.49 -12.55
C LYS A 370 -8.87 23.32 -13.68
N PRO A 371 -9.67 24.35 -13.36
CA PRO A 371 -10.21 25.24 -14.37
C PRO A 371 -9.07 25.95 -15.13
N GLU A 372 -9.13 25.92 -16.47
CA GLU A 372 -8.16 26.62 -17.30
C GLU A 372 -8.35 28.12 -17.16
N GLY A 373 -7.27 28.85 -16.87
CA GLY A 373 -7.33 30.29 -16.59
C GLY A 373 -7.97 30.66 -15.25
N ALA A 374 -8.07 29.71 -14.29
CA ALA A 374 -8.64 29.96 -12.96
C ALA A 374 -7.99 31.19 -12.30
N VAL A 375 -8.75 32.28 -12.26
CA VAL A 375 -8.41 33.43 -11.45
C VAL A 375 -8.81 33.08 -10.03
N VAL A 376 -7.82 32.83 -9.18
CA VAL A 376 -8.05 32.46 -7.77
C VAL A 376 -8.44 33.71 -6.96
N PHE A 377 -9.38 33.59 -6.03
CA PHE A 377 -9.82 34.71 -5.19
C PHE A 377 -8.75 35.06 -4.15
N ILE A 378 -8.30 34.08 -3.37
CA ILE A 378 -7.17 34.22 -2.45
C ILE A 378 -6.17 33.12 -2.80
N GLN A 379 -4.96 33.54 -3.15
CA GLN A 379 -3.87 32.67 -3.55
C GLN A 379 -3.27 31.95 -2.35
N ASN A 380 -3.03 32.66 -1.25
CA ASN A 380 -2.46 32.06 -0.05
C ASN A 380 -2.62 32.94 1.21
N LEU A 381 -2.38 32.35 2.38
CA LEU A 381 -2.23 33.04 3.66
C LEU A 381 -0.95 32.57 4.34
N PHE A 382 -0.01 33.47 4.63
CA PHE A 382 1.27 33.12 5.23
C PHE A 382 1.81 34.19 6.18
N PRO A 383 2.65 33.84 7.18
CA PRO A 383 2.99 32.49 7.57
C PRO A 383 1.82 31.80 8.29
N THR A 384 1.68 30.47 8.11
CA THR A 384 0.76 29.64 8.91
C THR A 384 1.22 29.50 10.36
N LEU A 385 2.45 29.94 10.67
CA LEU A 385 3.05 30.13 11.98
C LEU A 385 3.34 31.65 12.17
N GLY A 386 2.41 32.37 12.78
CA GLY A 386 2.49 33.82 12.94
C GLY A 386 3.45 34.24 14.04
N VAL A 387 4.64 34.72 13.67
CA VAL A 387 5.55 35.43 14.58
C VAL A 387 5.26 36.93 14.43
N ASN A 388 5.06 37.65 15.55
CA ASN A 388 4.84 39.11 15.61
C ASN A 388 3.43 39.65 15.28
N GLY A 389 2.38 38.85 15.39
CA GLY A 389 1.00 39.37 15.36
C GLY A 389 0.54 39.92 13.99
N GLN A 390 1.13 39.43 12.90
CA GLN A 390 0.73 39.77 11.53
C GLN A 390 0.60 38.51 10.68
N VAL A 391 -0.29 38.55 9.70
CA VAL A 391 -0.41 37.53 8.63
C VAL A 391 -0.53 38.21 7.29
N TYR A 392 0.08 37.67 6.25
CA TYR A 392 0.00 38.15 4.88
C TYR A 392 -1.08 37.41 4.12
N LEU A 393 -2.06 38.16 3.61
CA LEU A 393 -3.12 37.65 2.76
C LEU A 393 -2.76 37.95 1.30
N GLN A 394 -2.44 36.90 0.54
CA GLN A 394 -2.12 37.00 -0.88
C GLN A 394 -3.40 36.82 -1.70
N THR A 395 -3.90 37.90 -2.31
CA THR A 395 -5.03 37.83 -3.24
C THR A 395 -4.61 37.23 -4.58
N GLY A 396 -5.53 36.61 -5.31
CA GLY A 396 -5.26 36.25 -6.71
C GLY A 396 -5.72 37.35 -7.68
N ARG A 397 -5.70 37.05 -8.99
CA ARG A 397 -5.77 38.06 -10.07
C ARG A 397 -7.18 38.48 -10.50
N MET A 398 -8.12 38.62 -9.55
CA MET A 398 -9.49 39.07 -9.87
C MET A 398 -9.59 40.59 -9.98
N ASP A 399 -10.51 41.06 -10.83
CA ASP A 399 -10.88 42.47 -10.90
C ASP A 399 -11.99 42.76 -9.88
N LEU A 400 -11.60 42.88 -8.61
CA LEU A 400 -12.48 43.21 -7.49
C LEU A 400 -11.96 44.48 -6.82
N SER A 401 -12.86 45.31 -6.31
CA SER A 401 -12.49 46.53 -5.58
C SER A 401 -12.22 46.27 -4.10
N LYS A 402 -13.03 45.40 -3.47
CA LYS A 402 -12.99 45.13 -2.03
C LYS A 402 -13.11 43.64 -1.68
N MET A 403 -12.68 43.30 -0.47
CA MET A 403 -12.91 42.02 0.21
C MET A 403 -13.22 42.24 1.69
N HIS A 404 -14.07 41.40 2.24
CA HIS A 404 -14.38 41.35 3.66
C HIS A 404 -13.59 40.22 4.32
N VAL A 405 -12.89 40.50 5.42
CA VAL A 405 -12.01 39.56 6.11
C VAL A 405 -12.46 39.40 7.55
N GLN A 406 -12.71 38.15 7.94
CA GLN A 406 -13.13 37.75 9.29
C GLN A 406 -12.16 36.72 9.86
N ILE A 407 -11.83 36.85 11.15
CA ILE A 407 -10.98 35.88 11.86
C ILE A 407 -11.71 35.44 13.12
N PHE A 408 -11.80 34.13 13.34
CA PHE A 408 -12.41 33.52 14.52
C PHE A 408 -11.41 32.68 15.30
N ASP A 409 -11.54 32.65 16.62
CA ASP A 409 -10.87 31.62 17.44
C ASP A 409 -11.56 30.26 17.30
N MET A 410 -10.96 29.20 17.85
CA MET A 410 -11.51 27.83 17.77
C MET A 410 -12.84 27.65 18.51
N ASN A 411 -13.22 28.59 19.40
CA ASN A 411 -14.52 28.60 20.07
C ASN A 411 -15.57 29.38 19.27
N GLY A 412 -15.24 29.85 18.06
CA GLY A 412 -16.13 30.62 17.20
C GLY A 412 -16.27 32.09 17.59
N ARG A 413 -15.41 32.61 18.48
CA ARG A 413 -15.44 34.03 18.83
C ARG A 413 -14.80 34.85 17.70
N LEU A 414 -15.49 35.90 17.25
CA LEU A 414 -14.99 36.83 16.24
C LEU A 414 -13.88 37.71 16.83
N MET A 415 -12.70 37.66 16.22
CA MET A 415 -11.49 38.35 16.66
C MET A 415 -11.07 39.50 15.74
N TYR A 416 -11.43 39.42 14.45
CA TYR A 416 -11.14 40.45 13.45
C TYR A 416 -12.27 40.49 12.43
N ASN A 417 -12.68 41.68 12.00
CA ASN A 417 -13.77 41.89 11.06
C ASN A 417 -13.60 43.23 10.33
N ASN A 418 -13.08 43.21 9.11
CA ASN A 418 -12.82 44.44 8.34
C ASN A 418 -13.08 44.26 6.85
N GLU A 419 -13.51 45.33 6.20
CA GLU A 419 -13.54 45.47 4.75
C GLU A 419 -12.24 46.13 4.27
N LEU A 420 -11.55 45.49 3.32
CA LEU A 420 -10.25 45.89 2.80
C LEU A 420 -10.30 46.02 1.28
N ASN A 421 -9.39 46.81 0.70
CA ASN A 421 -9.17 46.81 -0.75
C ASN A 421 -8.72 45.42 -1.18
N TYR A 422 -9.20 44.93 -2.32
CA TYR A 422 -8.79 43.63 -2.86
C TYR A 422 -7.39 43.72 -3.47
N GLN A 423 -6.38 43.58 -2.61
CA GLN A 423 -4.98 43.54 -2.96
C GLN A 423 -4.22 42.70 -1.93
N SER A 424 -3.09 42.13 -2.34
CA SER A 424 -2.24 41.38 -1.42
C SER A 424 -1.67 42.33 -0.37
N GLN A 425 -1.85 42.00 0.91
CA GLN A 425 -1.49 42.91 2.00
C GLN A 425 -1.25 42.18 3.33
N TRP A 426 -0.53 42.85 4.22
CA TRP A 426 -0.40 42.45 5.62
C TRP A 426 -1.65 42.80 6.41
N LEU A 427 -2.14 41.84 7.17
CA LEU A 427 -3.19 42.02 8.17
C LEU A 427 -2.52 42.19 9.54
N LEU A 428 -2.72 43.34 10.16
CA LEU A 428 -2.31 43.57 11.54
C LEU A 428 -3.36 42.93 12.46
N LEU A 429 -2.95 41.89 13.18
CA LEU A 429 -3.85 41.19 14.08
C LEU A 429 -4.01 41.97 15.39
N PRO A 430 -5.23 42.03 15.95
CA PRO A 430 -5.44 42.60 17.27
C PRO A 430 -4.70 41.77 18.34
N ASN A 431 -4.72 42.27 19.58
CA ASN A 431 -4.15 41.53 20.71
C ASN A 431 -5.00 40.27 21.00
N MET A 432 -4.64 39.20 20.32
CA MET A 432 -5.25 37.87 20.37
C MET A 432 -4.33 36.92 21.15
N ALA A 433 -4.87 36.00 21.92
CA ALA A 433 -4.07 35.01 22.65
C ALA A 433 -3.33 34.05 21.69
N ALA A 434 -2.34 33.33 22.20
CA ALA A 434 -1.75 32.21 21.47
C ALA A 434 -2.83 31.14 21.20
N GLY A 435 -2.84 30.58 19.99
CA GLY A 435 -3.83 29.60 19.56
C GLY A 435 -4.03 29.54 18.05
N THR A 436 -4.90 28.61 17.63
CA THR A 436 -5.28 28.43 16.22
C THR A 436 -6.47 29.33 15.87
N TYR A 437 -6.45 29.92 14.68
CA TYR A 437 -7.49 30.82 14.19
C TYR A 437 -7.94 30.43 12.79
N LYS A 438 -9.24 30.60 12.53
CA LYS A 438 -9.86 30.43 11.21
C LYS A 438 -10.07 31.80 10.55
N VAL A 439 -9.65 31.92 9.31
CA VAL A 439 -9.80 33.13 8.49
C VAL A 439 -10.84 32.86 7.42
N PHE A 440 -11.79 33.79 7.25
CA PHE A 440 -12.77 33.79 6.17
C PHE A 440 -12.63 35.09 5.39
N VAL A 441 -12.59 34.98 4.07
CA VAL A 441 -12.52 36.12 3.17
C VAL A 441 -13.66 36.02 2.16
N SER A 442 -14.36 37.12 1.90
CA SER A 442 -15.48 37.16 0.96
C SER A 442 -15.56 38.42 0.11
N SER A 443 -16.04 38.32 -1.12
CA SER A 443 -16.35 39.45 -2.00
C SER A 443 -17.43 39.04 -3.02
N GLY A 444 -18.68 39.50 -2.82
CA GLY A 444 -19.84 38.96 -3.53
C GLY A 444 -19.97 37.45 -3.30
N ASP A 445 -20.08 36.68 -4.38
CA ASP A 445 -20.15 35.21 -4.36
C ASP A 445 -18.78 34.52 -4.15
N ASN A 446 -17.69 35.30 -4.10
CA ASN A 446 -16.36 34.75 -3.86
C ASN A 446 -16.15 34.54 -2.37
N HIS A 447 -15.76 33.32 -1.99
CA HIS A 447 -15.43 32.98 -0.61
C HIS A 447 -14.14 32.17 -0.55
N TRP A 448 -13.34 32.43 0.46
CA TRP A 448 -12.15 31.68 0.79
C TRP A 448 -12.05 31.50 2.30
N ASN A 449 -11.53 30.36 2.74
CA ASN A 449 -11.19 30.15 4.15
C ASN A 449 -9.78 29.58 4.28
N GLY A 450 -9.16 29.83 5.43
CA GLY A 450 -7.85 29.30 5.78
C GLY A 450 -7.64 29.33 7.29
N SER A 451 -6.43 28.99 7.73
CA SER A 451 -6.08 29.00 9.14
C SER A 451 -4.62 29.36 9.37
N PHE A 452 -4.33 29.92 10.54
CA PHE A 452 -2.99 30.16 11.02
C PHE A 452 -2.91 29.88 12.54
N VAL A 453 -1.69 29.62 13.03
CA VAL A 453 -1.38 29.47 14.44
C VAL A 453 -0.64 30.71 14.91
N LYS A 454 -1.10 31.32 16.01
CA LYS A 454 -0.42 32.41 16.72
C LYS A 454 0.25 31.83 17.97
N TYR A 455 1.53 32.16 18.19
CA TYR A 455 2.27 31.80 19.41
C TYR A 455 2.32 32.96 20.39
#